data_AF-A0A3C0BIH7-F1
#
_entry.id   AF-A0A3C0BIH7-F1
#
_cell.length_a   1.000
_cell.length_b   1.000
_cell.length_c   1.000
_cell.angle_alpha   90.00
_cell.angle_beta   90.00
_cell.angle_gamma   90.00
#
_symmetry.space_group_name_H-M   'P 1'
#
loop_
_entity.id
_entity.type
_entity.pdbx_description
1 polymer ?
#
loop_
_entity_poly.entity_id
_entity_poly.type
_entity_poly.pdbx_seq_one_letter_code
_entity_poly.pdbx_strand_id
1 'polypeptide(L)'
;MDKKNENKEKQPLLYRIVRRTVLFLTLFLTSLLLFYVIGNYQEFVDENQNLILDAVTVTSFLLVFFSACGLAGSVLLFFRQHERYRYVFAFVRTAAAFVYGFACMFASRIIDFLSGGI
;
A
#
# COMPACT_ATOMS: atom_id res chain seq x y z
N MET A 1 -15.25 -29.99 -34.37
CA MET A 1 -14.83 -28.57 -34.23
C MET A 1 -14.62 -28.32 -32.74
N ASP A 2 -13.44 -28.68 -32.25
CA ASP A 2 -13.07 -28.51 -30.84
C ASP A 2 -12.97 -27.03 -30.51
N LYS A 3 -13.80 -26.56 -29.56
CA LYS A 3 -13.62 -25.27 -28.89
C LYS A 3 -12.32 -25.35 -28.08
N LYS A 4 -11.22 -25.06 -28.75
CA LYS A 4 -9.89 -24.90 -28.17
C LYS A 4 -10.02 -23.87 -27.03
N ASN A 5 -9.88 -24.35 -25.81
CA ASN A 5 -9.90 -23.59 -24.57
C ASN A 5 -8.92 -22.40 -24.65
N GLU A 6 -9.39 -21.23 -25.05
CA GLU A 6 -8.67 -19.96 -24.90
C GLU A 6 -8.76 -19.40 -23.47
N ASN A 7 -8.78 -20.28 -22.46
CA ASN A 7 -8.51 -19.86 -21.09
C ASN A 7 -6.99 -19.67 -20.95
N LYS A 8 -6.44 -18.65 -21.63
CA LYS A 8 -5.25 -17.95 -21.11
C LYS A 8 -5.66 -17.55 -19.70
N GLU A 9 -5.13 -18.22 -18.68
CA GLU A 9 -5.47 -17.98 -17.27
C GLU A 9 -5.35 -16.49 -16.96
N LYS A 10 -6.47 -15.77 -17.04
CA LYS A 10 -6.54 -14.36 -16.68
C LYS A 10 -6.40 -14.31 -15.17
N GLN A 11 -5.50 -13.45 -14.69
CA GLN A 11 -5.32 -13.24 -13.25
C GLN A 11 -6.68 -12.99 -12.59
N PRO A 12 -6.95 -13.56 -11.39
CA PRO A 12 -8.21 -13.35 -10.70
C PRO A 12 -8.54 -11.87 -10.59
N LEU A 13 -9.78 -11.48 -10.88
CA LEU A 13 -10.21 -10.08 -10.85
C LEU A 13 -9.90 -9.42 -9.50
N LEU A 14 -10.16 -10.13 -8.40
CA LEU A 14 -9.85 -9.67 -7.05
C LEU A 14 -8.36 -9.39 -6.85
N TYR A 15 -7.47 -10.28 -7.32
CA TYR A 15 -6.03 -10.08 -7.23
C TYR A 15 -5.56 -8.86 -8.02
N ARG A 16 -6.15 -8.62 -9.20
CA ARG A 16 -5.87 -7.44 -10.02
C ARG A 16 -6.30 -6.14 -9.33
N ILE A 17 -7.47 -6.15 -8.69
CA ILE A 17 -7.98 -5.00 -7.94
C ILE A 17 -7.07 -4.71 -6.76
N VAL A 18 -6.78 -5.71 -5.91
CA VAL A 18 -5.89 -5.55 -4.74
C VAL A 18 -4.53 -4.97 -5.14
N ARG A 19 -3.90 -5.46 -6.21
CA ARG A 19 -2.61 -4.92 -6.67
C ARG A 19 -2.69 -3.46 -7.11
N ARG A 20 -3.78 -3.04 -7.73
CA ARG A 20 -4.00 -1.65 -8.15
C ARG A 20 -4.26 -0.76 -6.94
N THR A 21 -5.07 -1.23 -5.99
CA THR A 21 -5.35 -0.54 -4.74
C THR A 21 -4.08 -0.33 -3.91
N VAL A 22 -3.23 -1.34 -3.78
CA VAL A 22 -1.93 -1.21 -3.08
C VAL A 22 -1.06 -0.15 -3.74
N LEU A 23 -0.92 -0.17 -5.07
CA LEU A 23 -0.13 0.85 -5.79
C LEU A 23 -0.70 2.25 -5.60
N PHE A 24 -2.02 2.40 -5.71
CA PHE A 24 -2.70 3.68 -5.49
C PHE A 24 -2.45 4.20 -4.07
N LEU A 25 -2.64 3.36 -3.05
CA LEU A 25 -2.44 3.72 -1.65
C LEU A 25 -0.97 4.06 -1.35
N THR A 26 0.00 3.36 -1.95
CA THR A 26 1.42 3.71 -1.81
C THR A 26 1.70 5.10 -2.38
N LEU A 27 1.22 5.41 -3.58
CA LEU A 27 1.41 6.72 -4.20
C LEU A 27 0.71 7.82 -3.43
N PHE A 28 -0.53 7.56 -2.97
CA PHE A 28 -1.30 8.50 -2.18
C PHE A 28 -0.63 8.80 -0.83
N LEU A 29 -0.16 7.76 -0.13
CA LEU A 29 0.60 7.91 1.12
C LEU A 29 1.87 8.74 0.90
N THR A 30 2.58 8.49 -0.20
CA THR A 30 3.78 9.27 -0.56
C THR A 30 3.42 10.74 -0.81
N SER A 31 2.31 11.03 -1.49
CA SER A 31 1.83 12.39 -1.69
C SER A 31 1.49 13.08 -0.37
N LEU A 32 0.85 12.38 0.56
CA LEU A 32 0.52 12.93 1.88
C LEU A 32 1.77 13.28 2.68
N LEU A 33 2.80 12.42 2.66
CA LEU A 33 4.07 12.72 3.30
C LEU A 33 4.77 13.95 2.68
N LEU A 34 4.72 14.10 1.36
CA LEU A 34 5.24 15.29 0.69
C LEU A 34 4.48 16.55 1.13
N PHE A 35 3.14 16.49 1.23
CA PHE A 35 2.35 17.61 1.73
C PHE A 35 2.63 17.92 3.20
N TYR A 36 2.86 16.90 4.03
CA TYR A 36 3.29 17.08 5.41
C TYR A 36 4.62 17.84 5.46
N VAL A 37 5.65 17.37 4.74
CA VAL A 37 6.97 18.02 4.71
C VAL A 37 6.92 19.43 4.17
N ILE A 38 6.22 19.65 3.05
CA ILE A 38 6.08 20.98 2.44
C ILE A 38 5.30 21.92 3.35
N GLY A 39 4.20 21.46 3.93
CA GLY A 39 3.39 22.27 4.83
C GLY A 39 4.12 22.59 6.12
N ASN A 40 4.97 21.69 6.62
CA ASN A 40 5.82 21.96 7.78
C ASN A 40 6.89 23.01 7.45
N TYR A 41 7.51 22.94 6.25
CA TYR A 41 8.44 23.96 5.76
C TYR A 41 7.79 25.32 5.52
N GLN A 42 6.51 25.35 5.13
CA GLN A 42 5.71 26.57 4.95
C GLN A 42 5.03 27.05 6.24
N GLU A 43 5.32 26.43 7.39
CA GLU A 43 4.74 26.76 8.70
C GLU A 43 3.20 26.81 8.67
N PHE A 44 2.57 25.83 8.00
CA PHE A 44 1.12 25.69 8.02
C PHE A 44 0.60 25.52 9.45
N VAL A 45 -0.60 26.02 9.69
CA VAL A 45 -1.33 25.88 10.96
C VAL A 45 -1.35 24.41 11.40
N ASP A 46 -1.07 24.18 12.68
CA ASP A 46 -0.95 22.84 13.28
C ASP A 46 -2.19 21.96 13.02
N GLU A 47 -3.38 22.55 12.99
CA GLU A 47 -4.63 21.84 12.66
C GLU A 47 -4.58 21.18 11.28
N ASN A 48 -4.03 21.87 10.27
CA ASN A 48 -3.89 21.30 8.93
C ASN A 48 -2.83 20.18 8.90
N GLN A 49 -1.76 20.33 9.68
CA GLN A 49 -0.72 19.29 9.80
C GLN A 49 -1.25 18.03 10.47
N ASN A 50 -2.06 18.19 11.52
CA ASN A 50 -2.72 17.08 12.21
C ASN A 50 -3.71 16.35 11.28
N LEU A 51 -4.48 17.08 10.47
CA LEU A 51 -5.34 16.46 9.45
C LEU A 51 -4.55 15.63 8.43
N ILE A 52 -3.35 16.10 8.03
CA ILE A 52 -2.48 15.33 7.13
C ILE A 52 -1.94 14.08 7.84
N LEU A 53 -1.53 14.17 9.11
CA LEU A 53 -1.07 13.03 9.91
C LEU A 53 -2.16 11.98 10.12
N ASP A 54 -3.39 12.40 10.38
CA ASP A 54 -4.56 11.51 10.46
C ASP A 54 -4.78 10.78 9.13
N ALA A 55 -4.73 11.51 8.01
CA ALA A 55 -4.85 10.92 6.67
C ALA A 55 -3.70 9.94 6.37
N VAL A 56 -2.47 10.25 6.78
CA VAL A 56 -1.30 9.36 6.69
C VAL A 56 -1.54 8.08 7.50
N THR A 57 -2.06 8.20 8.72
CA THR A 57 -2.33 7.06 9.61
C THR A 57 -3.39 6.13 9.02
N VAL A 58 -4.53 6.68 8.58
CA VAL A 58 -5.61 5.90 7.95
C VAL A 58 -5.13 5.24 6.66
N THR A 59 -4.42 5.99 5.80
CA THR A 59 -3.90 5.46 4.53
C THR A 59 -2.87 4.36 4.76
N SER A 60 -1.99 4.53 5.75
CA SER A 60 -0.99 3.52 6.13
C SER A 60 -1.65 2.24 6.61
N PHE A 61 -2.68 2.34 7.44
CA PHE A 61 -3.44 1.17 7.91
C PHE A 61 -4.10 0.42 6.75
N LEU A 62 -4.78 1.13 5.84
CA LEU A 62 -5.38 0.54 4.65
C LEU A 62 -4.32 -0.11 3.74
N LEU A 63 -3.16 0.54 3.57
CA LEU A 63 -2.06 0.01 2.77
C LEU A 63 -1.52 -1.29 3.35
N VAL A 64 -1.34 -1.37 4.67
CA VAL A 64 -0.92 -2.59 5.38
C VAL A 64 -1.93 -3.72 5.19
N PHE A 65 -3.23 -3.43 5.39
CA PHE A 65 -4.30 -4.40 5.22
C PHE A 65 -4.37 -4.97 3.79
N PHE A 66 -4.45 -4.10 2.77
CA PHE A 66 -4.51 -4.53 1.37
C PHE A 66 -3.22 -5.21 0.92
N SER A 67 -2.06 -4.79 1.44
CA SER A 67 -0.80 -5.45 1.15
C SER A 67 -0.74 -6.85 1.74
N ALA A 68 -1.25 -7.08 2.96
CA ALA A 68 -1.36 -8.42 3.53
C ALA A 68 -2.24 -9.34 2.68
N CYS A 69 -3.40 -8.86 2.22
CA CYS A 69 -4.24 -9.60 1.28
C CYS A 69 -3.53 -9.88 -0.06
N GLY A 70 -2.77 -8.91 -0.57
CA GLY A 70 -1.99 -9.04 -1.81
C GLY A 70 -0.85 -10.04 -1.71
N LEU A 71 -0.19 -10.13 -0.54
CA LEU A 71 0.83 -11.13 -0.25
C LEU A 71 0.22 -12.53 -0.21
N ALA A 72 -0.87 -12.72 0.55
CA ALA A 72 -1.59 -13.99 0.60
C ALA A 72 -2.04 -14.44 -0.79
N GLY A 73 -2.62 -13.54 -1.59
CA GLY A 73 -3.00 -13.82 -2.97
C GLY A 73 -1.81 -14.19 -3.87
N SER A 74 -0.65 -13.55 -3.67
CA SER A 74 0.56 -13.86 -4.45
C SER A 74 1.13 -15.23 -4.09
N VAL A 75 1.10 -15.62 -2.81
CA VAL A 75 1.52 -16.96 -2.35
C VAL A 75 0.60 -18.05 -2.93
N LEU A 76 -0.73 -17.86 -2.87
CA LEU A 76 -1.68 -18.82 -3.44
C LEU A 76 -1.48 -19.01 -4.94
N LEU A 77 -1.26 -17.92 -5.69
CA LEU A 77 -1.02 -17.98 -7.14
C LEU A 77 0.35 -18.56 -7.49
N PHE A 78 1.37 -18.37 -6.64
CA PHE A 78 2.69 -18.95 -6.81
C PHE A 78 2.67 -20.47 -6.82
N PHE A 79 1.85 -21.10 -5.96
CA PHE A 79 1.69 -22.56 -5.95
C PHE A 79 0.84 -23.09 -7.11
N ARG A 80 -0.04 -22.25 -7.67
CA ARG A 80 -1.03 -22.67 -8.68
C ARG A 80 -0.57 -22.53 -10.12
N GLN A 81 0.38 -21.63 -10.43
CA GLN A 81 0.77 -21.34 -11.81
C GLN A 81 2.23 -21.63 -12.16
N HIS A 82 2.45 -21.94 -13.44
CA HIS A 82 3.76 -22.28 -14.01
C HIS A 82 4.69 -21.06 -14.18
N GLU A 83 4.14 -19.86 -14.44
CA GLU A 83 4.94 -18.62 -14.61
C GLU A 83 5.24 -17.92 -13.27
N ARG A 84 6.13 -18.54 -12.48
CA ARG A 84 6.45 -18.10 -11.11
C ARG A 84 7.06 -16.70 -11.01
N TYR A 85 7.87 -16.28 -11.98
CA TYR A 85 8.64 -15.02 -11.91
C TYR A 85 7.77 -13.75 -11.77
N ARG A 86 6.61 -13.70 -12.45
CA ARG A 86 5.69 -12.54 -12.39
C ARG A 86 5.08 -12.37 -11.00
N TYR A 87 4.79 -13.48 -10.33
CA TYR A 87 4.20 -13.50 -8.99
C TYR A 87 5.24 -13.21 -7.91
N VAL A 88 6.51 -13.61 -8.10
CA VAL A 88 7.62 -13.21 -7.23
C VAL A 88 7.83 -11.70 -7.28
N PHE A 89 7.88 -11.09 -8.47
CA PHE A 89 8.00 -9.64 -8.58
C PHE A 89 6.81 -8.91 -7.94
N ALA A 90 5.59 -9.42 -8.14
CA ALA A 90 4.39 -8.88 -7.50
C ALA A 90 4.47 -8.99 -5.96
N PHE A 91 4.94 -10.14 -5.45
CA PHE A 91 5.14 -10.37 -4.02
C PHE A 91 6.15 -9.41 -3.42
N VAL A 92 7.35 -9.29 -4.01
CA VAL A 92 8.42 -8.39 -3.54
C VAL A 92 7.93 -6.94 -3.48
N ARG A 93 7.25 -6.48 -4.53
CA ARG A 93 6.70 -5.12 -4.58
C ARG A 93 5.62 -4.89 -3.52
N THR A 94 4.72 -5.85 -3.31
CA THR A 94 3.69 -5.74 -2.28
C THR A 94 4.28 -5.86 -0.86
N ALA A 95 5.35 -6.63 -0.68
CA ALA A 95 6.08 -6.72 0.58
C ALA A 95 6.78 -5.40 0.92
N ALA A 96 7.44 -4.77 -0.06
CA ALA A 96 8.01 -3.44 0.10
C ALA A 96 6.94 -2.40 0.47
N ALA A 97 5.77 -2.44 -0.17
CA ALA A 97 4.64 -1.57 0.16
C ALA A 97 4.09 -1.82 1.58
N PHE A 98 4.06 -3.07 2.03
CA PHE A 98 3.68 -3.43 3.40
C PHE A 98 4.65 -2.82 4.43
N VAL A 99 5.96 -3.02 4.23
CA VAL A 99 7.00 -2.47 5.11
C VAL A 99 6.94 -0.94 5.13
N TYR A 100 6.77 -0.32 3.97
CA TYR A 100 6.61 1.13 3.86
C TYR A 100 5.40 1.66 4.63
N GLY A 101 4.22 1.05 4.43
CA GLY A 101 3.01 1.43 5.17
C GLY A 101 3.16 1.23 6.68
N PHE A 102 3.79 0.14 7.09
CA PHE A 102 4.07 -0.12 8.50
C PHE A 102 5.02 0.94 9.10
N ALA A 103 6.11 1.26 8.41
CA ALA A 103 7.03 2.31 8.85
C ALA A 103 6.35 3.68 8.99
N CYS A 104 5.50 4.06 8.03
CA CYS A 104 4.75 5.33 8.08
C CYS A 104 3.75 5.36 9.24
N MET A 105 3.11 4.24 9.54
CA MET A 105 2.18 4.13 10.67
C MET A 105 2.88 4.34 12.02
N PHE A 106 4.12 3.85 12.18
CA PHE A 106 4.91 4.12 13.38
C PHE A 106 5.40 5.57 13.41
N ALA A 107 5.86 6.10 12.27
CA ALA A 107 6.31 7.47 12.18
C ALA A 107 5.21 8.46 12.56
N SER A 108 3.98 8.30 12.04
CA SER A 108 2.87 9.20 12.40
C SER A 108 2.56 9.16 13.90
N ARG A 109 2.53 7.96 14.51
CA ARG A 109 2.29 7.83 15.95
C ARG A 109 3.39 8.45 16.82
N ILE A 110 4.64 8.37 16.39
CA ILE A 110 5.75 9.04 17.09
C ILE A 110 5.58 10.56 16.99
N ILE A 111 5.20 11.07 15.82
CA ILE A 111 4.97 12.50 15.60
C ILE A 111 3.78 12.98 16.45
N ASP A 112 2.67 12.25 16.48
CA ASP A 112 1.51 12.58 17.32
C ASP A 112 1.88 12.61 18.80
N PHE A 113 2.68 11.64 19.26
CA PHE A 113 3.15 11.58 20.65
C PHE A 113 4.08 12.75 20.99
N LEU A 114 4.98 13.13 20.08
CA LEU A 114 5.83 14.32 20.24
C LEU A 114 5.00 15.60 20.26
N SER A 115 4.03 15.72 19.35
CA SER A 115 3.22 16.92 19.19
C SER A 115 2.22 17.12 20.33
N GLY A 116 1.73 16.05 20.95
CA GLY A 116 0.89 16.10 22.15
C GLY A 116 1.66 16.16 23.47
N GLY A 117 3.00 16.15 23.40
CA GLY A 117 3.91 16.02 24.55
C GLY A 117 4.55 17.32 25.04
N ILE A 118 4.02 18.49 24.67
CA ILE A 118 4.37 19.82 25.23
C ILE A 118 3.10 20.50 25.71
#